data_AF-A0A7X6TTU4-F1
#
_entry.id   AF-A0A7X6TTU4-F1
#
_cell.length_a   1.000
_cell.length_b   1.000
_cell.length_c   1.000
_cell.angle_alpha   90.00
_cell.angle_beta   90.00
_cell.angle_gamma   90.00
#
_symmetry.space_group_name_H-M   'P 1'
#
loop_
_entity.id
_entity.type
_entity.pdbx_description
1 polymer ?
#
loop_
_entity_poly.entity_id
_entity_poly.type
_entity_poly.pdbx_seq_one_letter_code
_entity_poly.pdbx_strand_id
1 'polypeptide(L)'
;MKKKLDIKELLTLGGVLTLICVIVAGIVSTVYITTAEQIALNNAVSSDDLAIIMPEGDTIEDMTGEFEPNENITEIYKALSGSEEVGYVYKTVVVGYKPDLTVLVGVSLDGNVVAAKISQSQETPGLGSLVAEDKFISQFTNKTTEAPFEVVKASASTDQEIEAVSGATVSSFAVANAVNIAVNFHKENILGEEVAEEVKPEPTIENMKLTGDTLEEIDGEMMTFAAKSGEEITGYVVYAENPGYYPEMPITVAVGFDLATDTISNILIVNQNETAGIGDVIEEDGFSALFQGKETIPQDIQIYSGATLSSEGSYKAINKAIEYYNVTLKGGN
;
A
#
# COMPACT_ATOMS: atom_id res chain seq x y z
N MET A 1 -10.71 50.76 -15.03
CA MET A 1 -12.16 50.48 -14.85
C MET A 1 -12.38 48.99 -15.05
N LYS A 2 -12.80 48.23 -14.02
CA LYS A 2 -13.22 46.83 -14.20
C LYS A 2 -14.58 46.87 -14.91
N LYS A 3 -14.68 46.34 -16.12
CA LYS A 3 -15.96 46.19 -16.85
C LYS A 3 -16.87 45.31 -15.97
N LYS A 4 -18.00 45.84 -15.47
CA LYS A 4 -18.98 45.01 -14.76
C LYS A 4 -19.53 44.01 -15.77
N LEU A 5 -19.37 42.72 -15.50
CA LEU A 5 -19.93 41.66 -16.34
C LEU A 5 -21.45 41.79 -16.32
N ASP A 6 -22.08 41.88 -17.49
CA ASP A 6 -23.53 41.95 -17.62
C ASP A 6 -24.12 40.58 -17.21
N ILE A 7 -25.26 40.56 -16.51
CA ILE A 7 -26.00 39.32 -16.17
C ILE A 7 -26.26 38.48 -17.43
N LYS A 8 -26.49 39.13 -18.57
CA LYS A 8 -26.62 38.43 -19.86
C LYS A 8 -25.33 37.77 -20.32
N GLU A 9 -24.18 38.44 -20.15
CA GLU A 9 -22.87 37.86 -20.45
C GLU A 9 -22.63 36.63 -19.53
N LEU A 10 -22.95 36.74 -18.25
CA LEU A 10 -22.79 35.67 -17.26
C LEU A 10 -23.68 34.46 -17.56
N LEU A 11 -24.95 34.68 -17.94
CA LEU A 11 -25.86 33.62 -18.38
C LEU A 11 -25.42 32.99 -19.72
N THR A 12 -24.86 33.77 -20.64
CA THR A 12 -24.37 33.26 -21.93
C THR A 12 -23.13 32.37 -21.71
N LEU A 13 -22.17 32.82 -20.91
CA LEU A 13 -20.98 32.05 -20.55
C LEU A 13 -21.35 30.76 -19.81
N GLY A 14 -22.26 30.85 -18.82
CA GLY A 14 -22.75 29.68 -18.09
C GLY A 14 -23.49 28.69 -18.98
N GLY A 15 -24.32 29.17 -19.91
CA GLY A 15 -25.02 28.33 -20.88
C GLY A 15 -24.10 27.63 -21.87
N VAL A 16 -23.11 28.35 -22.42
CA VAL A 16 -22.09 27.77 -23.31
C VAL A 16 -21.27 26.72 -22.57
N LEU A 17 -20.83 27.00 -21.35
CA LEU A 17 -20.09 26.03 -20.54
C LEU A 17 -20.93 24.78 -20.24
N THR A 18 -22.20 24.95 -19.86
CA THR A 18 -23.13 23.84 -19.60
C THR A 18 -23.29 22.97 -20.84
N LEU A 19 -23.47 23.58 -22.02
CA LEU A 19 -23.57 22.85 -23.28
C LEU A 19 -22.30 22.06 -23.58
N ILE A 20 -21.12 22.67 -23.39
CA ILE A 20 -19.83 21.99 -23.58
C ILE A 20 -19.71 20.81 -22.61
N CYS A 21 -20.02 20.99 -21.33
CA CYS A 21 -19.97 19.92 -20.33
C CYS A 21 -20.89 18.75 -20.70
N VAL A 22 -22.12 19.03 -21.16
CA VAL A 22 -23.07 17.99 -21.60
C VAL A 22 -22.53 17.24 -22.81
N ILE A 23 -21.94 17.94 -23.79
CA ILE A 23 -21.36 17.31 -24.98
C ILE A 23 -20.17 16.43 -24.59
N VAL A 24 -19.25 16.93 -23.77
CA VAL A 24 -18.07 16.18 -23.33
C VAL A 24 -18.47 14.97 -22.51
N ALA A 25 -19.38 15.12 -21.53
CA ALA A 25 -19.88 14.00 -20.74
C ALA A 25 -20.60 12.96 -21.62
N GLY A 26 -21.38 13.39 -22.62
CA GLY A 26 -22.04 12.50 -23.57
C GLY A 26 -21.04 11.70 -24.43
N ILE A 27 -19.98 12.34 -24.91
CA ILE A 27 -18.91 11.67 -25.66
C ILE A 27 -18.19 10.65 -24.76
N VAL A 28 -17.76 11.05 -23.56
CA VAL A 28 -17.05 10.18 -22.61
C VAL A 28 -17.92 9.00 -22.20
N SER A 29 -19.20 9.23 -21.89
CA SER A 29 -20.16 8.19 -21.52
C SER A 29 -20.38 7.20 -22.67
N THR A 30 -20.51 7.68 -23.90
CA THR A 30 -20.65 6.81 -25.08
C THR A 30 -19.40 5.95 -25.26
N VAL A 31 -18.21 6.55 -25.22
CA VAL A 31 -16.95 5.81 -25.30
C VAL A 31 -16.91 4.73 -24.22
N TYR A 32 -17.12 5.10 -22.95
CA TYR A 32 -17.11 4.18 -21.82
C TYR A 32 -18.05 2.98 -22.02
N ILE A 33 -19.32 3.21 -22.36
CA ILE A 33 -20.31 2.13 -22.53
C ILE A 33 -19.91 1.20 -23.69
N THR A 34 -19.39 1.76 -24.79
CA THR A 34 -18.97 0.95 -25.95
C THR A 34 -17.67 0.17 -25.70
N THR A 35 -16.79 0.65 -24.82
CA THR A 35 -15.51 0.00 -24.53
C THR A 35 -15.58 -0.94 -23.33
N ALA A 36 -16.57 -0.78 -22.45
CA ALA A 36 -16.66 -1.53 -21.19
C ALA A 36 -16.63 -3.05 -21.41
N GLU A 37 -17.39 -3.57 -22.37
CA GLU A 37 -17.41 -5.00 -22.68
C GLU A 37 -16.05 -5.50 -23.20
N GLN A 38 -15.40 -4.73 -24.08
CA GLN A 38 -14.07 -5.10 -24.59
C GLN A 38 -12.99 -5.04 -23.51
N ILE A 39 -13.08 -4.08 -22.58
CA ILE A 39 -12.19 -3.99 -21.42
C ILE A 39 -12.39 -5.22 -20.53
N ALA A 40 -13.65 -5.59 -20.25
CA ALA A 40 -13.97 -6.78 -19.48
C ALA A 40 -13.42 -8.06 -20.14
N LEU A 41 -13.59 -8.20 -21.47
CA LEU A 41 -13.08 -9.36 -22.21
C LEU A 41 -11.55 -9.41 -22.23
N ASN A 42 -10.88 -8.27 -22.45
CA ASN A 42 -9.41 -8.19 -22.46
C ASN A 42 -8.81 -8.44 -21.08
N ASN A 43 -9.54 -8.11 -20.02
CA ASN A 43 -9.09 -8.28 -18.66
C ASN A 43 -9.46 -9.66 -18.11
N ALA A 44 -10.44 -10.37 -18.68
CA ALA A 44 -10.78 -11.72 -18.27
C ALA A 44 -9.59 -12.66 -18.42
N VAL A 45 -9.50 -13.65 -17.54
CA VAL A 45 -8.49 -14.72 -17.66
C VAL A 45 -8.80 -15.51 -18.93
N SER A 46 -7.97 -15.34 -19.96
CA SER A 46 -8.14 -16.07 -21.22
C SER A 46 -7.67 -17.52 -21.08
N SER A 47 -8.08 -18.39 -22.00
CA SER A 47 -7.58 -19.77 -22.03
C SER A 47 -6.05 -19.84 -22.20
N ASP A 48 -5.46 -18.87 -22.90
CA ASP A 48 -4.00 -18.76 -23.05
C ASP A 48 -3.33 -18.33 -21.74
N ASP A 49 -3.98 -17.46 -20.95
CA ASP A 49 -3.49 -17.11 -19.60
C ASP A 49 -3.56 -18.33 -18.68
N LEU A 50 -4.69 -19.05 -18.70
CA LEU A 50 -4.89 -20.26 -17.89
C LEU A 50 -3.81 -21.31 -18.19
N ALA A 51 -3.53 -21.56 -19.47
CA ALA A 51 -2.51 -22.53 -19.88
C ALA A 51 -1.09 -22.17 -19.40
N ILE A 52 -0.82 -20.90 -19.10
CA ILE A 52 0.47 -20.44 -18.55
C ILE A 52 0.46 -20.56 -17.02
N ILE A 53 -0.58 -20.05 -16.36
CA ILE A 53 -0.62 -19.90 -14.90
C ILE A 53 -1.06 -21.17 -14.16
N MET A 54 -1.83 -22.04 -14.83
CA MET A 54 -2.30 -23.31 -14.30
C MET A 54 -2.37 -24.37 -15.42
N PRO A 55 -1.22 -24.90 -15.88
CA PRO A 55 -1.15 -25.77 -17.07
C PRO A 55 -1.95 -27.07 -16.98
N GLU A 56 -2.29 -27.53 -15.77
CA GLU A 56 -3.13 -28.72 -15.55
C GLU A 56 -4.64 -28.42 -15.64
N GLY A 57 -5.03 -27.14 -15.61
CA GLY A 57 -6.42 -26.70 -15.68
C GLY A 57 -6.88 -26.44 -17.12
N ASP A 58 -8.06 -26.95 -17.46
CA ASP A 58 -8.72 -26.74 -18.74
C ASP A 58 -9.78 -25.62 -18.68
N THR A 59 -10.41 -25.44 -17.51
CA THR A 59 -11.48 -24.46 -17.29
C THR A 59 -11.34 -23.78 -15.93
N ILE A 60 -12.01 -22.64 -15.78
CA ILE A 60 -12.10 -21.91 -14.52
C ILE A 60 -13.55 -21.65 -14.12
N GLU A 61 -13.82 -21.65 -12.82
CA GLU A 61 -15.08 -21.25 -12.20
C GLU A 61 -14.84 -20.02 -11.33
N ASP A 62 -15.66 -18.98 -11.48
CA ASP A 62 -15.56 -17.73 -10.70
C ASP A 62 -16.08 -17.95 -9.27
N MET A 63 -15.21 -17.69 -8.30
CA MET A 63 -15.42 -17.84 -6.86
C MET A 63 -15.38 -16.49 -6.13
N THR A 64 -15.27 -15.38 -6.85
CA THR A 64 -15.02 -14.05 -6.27
C THR A 64 -16.09 -13.66 -5.24
N GLY A 65 -17.35 -14.01 -5.49
CA GLY A 65 -18.47 -13.70 -4.60
C GLY A 65 -18.60 -14.61 -3.37
N GLU A 66 -17.71 -15.58 -3.19
CA GLU A 66 -17.74 -16.52 -2.05
C GLU A 66 -16.89 -16.07 -0.86
N PHE A 67 -16.08 -15.03 -1.03
CA PHE A 67 -15.17 -14.52 0.00
C PHE A 67 -15.47 -13.05 0.34
N GLU A 68 -15.01 -12.62 1.52
CA GLU A 68 -15.04 -11.20 1.87
C GLU A 68 -14.15 -10.39 0.91
N PRO A 69 -14.55 -9.15 0.57
CA PRO A 69 -13.76 -8.32 -0.32
C PRO A 69 -12.34 -8.10 0.21
N ASN A 70 -11.35 -8.38 -0.63
CA ASN A 70 -9.95 -8.07 -0.36
C ASN A 70 -9.55 -6.80 -1.13
N GLU A 71 -8.71 -5.96 -0.53
CA GLU A 71 -8.29 -4.69 -1.13
C GLU A 71 -7.55 -4.87 -2.46
N ASN A 72 -6.74 -5.93 -2.58
CA ASN A 72 -5.87 -6.15 -3.73
C ASN A 72 -6.29 -7.33 -4.59
N ILE A 73 -7.13 -8.26 -4.12
CA ILE A 73 -7.64 -9.37 -4.94
C ILE A 73 -9.00 -8.99 -5.53
N THR A 74 -9.02 -8.83 -6.85
CA THR A 74 -10.23 -8.40 -7.58
C THR A 74 -11.08 -9.56 -8.08
N GLU A 75 -10.45 -10.70 -8.39
CA GLU A 75 -11.14 -11.89 -8.90
C GLU A 75 -10.42 -13.15 -8.39
N ILE A 76 -11.22 -14.17 -8.10
CA ILE A 76 -10.75 -15.47 -7.62
C ILE A 76 -11.41 -16.53 -8.47
N TYR A 77 -10.61 -17.44 -9.00
CA TYR A 77 -11.08 -18.54 -9.83
C TYR A 77 -10.61 -19.88 -9.28
N LYS A 78 -11.49 -20.85 -9.29
CA LYS A 78 -11.15 -22.27 -9.15
C LYS A 78 -10.76 -22.83 -10.52
N ALA A 79 -9.61 -23.46 -10.63
CA ALA A 79 -9.16 -24.11 -11.86
C ALA A 79 -9.49 -25.61 -11.83
N LEU A 80 -10.02 -26.13 -12.95
CA LEU A 80 -10.48 -27.50 -13.10
C LEU A 80 -9.81 -28.21 -14.28
N SER A 81 -9.43 -29.47 -14.09
CA SER A 81 -9.14 -30.43 -15.16
C SER A 81 -10.35 -31.35 -15.33
N GLY A 82 -11.20 -31.06 -16.32
CA GLY A 82 -12.52 -31.66 -16.42
C GLY A 82 -13.40 -31.34 -15.21
N SER A 83 -13.57 -32.29 -14.28
CA SER A 83 -14.32 -32.10 -13.02
C SER A 83 -13.44 -32.13 -11.77
N GLU A 84 -12.13 -32.32 -11.94
CA GLU A 84 -11.17 -32.38 -10.84
C GLU A 84 -10.61 -30.99 -10.59
N GLU A 85 -10.63 -30.56 -9.33
CA GLU A 85 -9.99 -29.31 -8.91
C GLU A 85 -8.48 -29.48 -8.93
N VAL A 86 -7.76 -28.56 -9.57
CA VAL A 86 -6.29 -28.62 -9.70
C VAL A 86 -5.57 -27.43 -9.07
N GLY A 87 -6.32 -26.39 -8.70
CA GLY A 87 -5.77 -25.21 -8.04
C GLY A 87 -6.68 -24.00 -8.18
N TYR A 88 -6.10 -22.83 -7.92
CA TYR A 88 -6.78 -21.55 -7.91
C TYR A 88 -5.99 -20.52 -8.71
N VAL A 89 -6.70 -19.56 -9.30
CA VAL A 89 -6.13 -18.40 -9.98
C VAL A 89 -6.64 -17.13 -9.33
N TYR A 90 -5.72 -16.28 -8.91
CA TYR A 90 -6.01 -14.99 -8.29
C TYR A 90 -5.65 -13.87 -9.24
N LYS A 91 -6.52 -12.86 -9.35
CA LYS A 91 -6.20 -11.59 -10.01
C LYS A 91 -5.92 -10.53 -8.96
N THR A 92 -4.63 -10.29 -8.72
CA THR A 92 -4.16 -9.31 -7.75
C THR A 92 -3.82 -7.98 -8.46
N VAL A 93 -4.29 -6.87 -7.91
CA VAL A 93 -4.01 -5.51 -8.37
C VAL A 93 -3.23 -4.78 -7.28
N VAL A 94 -2.03 -4.33 -7.65
CA VAL A 94 -1.11 -3.60 -6.77
C VAL A 94 -0.60 -2.33 -7.46
N VAL A 95 0.04 -1.47 -6.68
CA VAL A 95 0.69 -0.28 -7.21
C VAL A 95 2.17 -0.59 -7.45
N GLY A 96 2.61 -0.47 -8.70
CA GLY A 96 4.01 -0.55 -9.11
C GLY A 96 4.72 0.79 -8.98
N TYR A 97 5.63 1.07 -9.92
CA TYR A 97 6.10 2.44 -10.14
C TYR A 97 4.97 3.32 -10.70
N LYS A 98 4.01 2.69 -11.40
CA LYS A 98 2.74 3.29 -11.77
C LYS A 98 1.56 2.50 -11.17
N PRO A 99 0.38 3.13 -11.06
CA PRO A 99 -0.85 2.45 -10.66
C PRO A 99 -1.26 1.33 -11.62
N ASP A 100 -2.15 0.47 -11.11
CA ASP A 100 -2.86 -0.58 -11.85
C ASP A 100 -1.95 -1.67 -12.44
N LEU A 101 -1.02 -2.20 -11.63
CA LEU A 101 -0.27 -3.40 -11.98
C LEU A 101 -1.10 -4.64 -11.61
N THR A 102 -1.60 -5.36 -12.60
CA THR A 102 -2.41 -6.58 -12.40
C THR A 102 -1.58 -7.82 -12.68
N VAL A 103 -1.56 -8.73 -11.72
CA VAL A 103 -0.84 -10.00 -11.77
C VAL A 103 -1.84 -11.13 -11.58
N LEU A 104 -1.83 -12.08 -12.52
CA LEU A 104 -2.49 -13.38 -12.38
C LEU A 104 -1.55 -14.33 -11.68
N VAL A 105 -2.02 -14.97 -10.61
CA VAL A 105 -1.22 -15.87 -9.78
C VAL A 105 -1.93 -17.22 -9.69
N GLY A 106 -1.31 -18.26 -10.22
CA GLY A 106 -1.77 -19.64 -10.08
C GLY A 106 -1.20 -20.27 -8.81
N VAL A 107 -2.06 -20.78 -7.95
CA VAL A 107 -1.70 -21.44 -6.68
C VAL A 107 -2.28 -22.85 -6.69
N SER A 108 -1.43 -23.83 -6.42
CA SER A 108 -1.81 -25.24 -6.31
C SER A 108 -2.70 -25.50 -5.08
N LEU A 109 -3.33 -26.67 -5.02
CA LEU A 109 -4.14 -27.09 -3.86
C LEU A 109 -3.35 -27.13 -2.54
N ASP A 110 -2.03 -27.30 -2.61
CA ASP A 110 -1.16 -27.35 -1.44
C ASP A 110 -0.59 -25.95 -1.08
N GLY A 111 -1.11 -24.87 -1.68
CA GLY A 111 -0.68 -23.50 -1.40
C GLY A 111 0.63 -23.07 -2.05
N ASN A 112 1.26 -23.90 -2.90
CA ASN A 112 2.47 -23.54 -3.64
C ASN A 112 2.14 -22.72 -4.89
N VAL A 113 3.03 -21.81 -5.30
CA VAL A 113 2.87 -21.06 -6.55
C VAL A 113 3.19 -21.96 -7.73
N VAL A 114 2.24 -22.08 -8.66
CA VAL A 114 2.42 -22.79 -9.93
C VAL A 114 3.13 -21.87 -10.92
N ALA A 115 2.54 -20.70 -11.18
CA ALA A 115 3.13 -19.68 -12.03
C ALA A 115 2.44 -18.32 -11.81
N ALA A 116 3.09 -17.25 -12.27
CA ALA A 116 2.54 -15.91 -12.26
C ALA A 116 2.64 -15.29 -13.67
N LYS A 117 1.76 -14.35 -13.97
CA LYS A 117 1.76 -13.59 -15.24
C LYS A 117 1.25 -12.19 -15.00
N ILE A 118 1.91 -11.19 -15.58
CA ILE A 118 1.39 -9.82 -15.61
C ILE A 118 0.33 -9.72 -16.73
N SER A 119 -0.92 -9.43 -16.37
CA SER A 119 -2.03 -9.29 -17.32
C SER A 119 -2.27 -7.84 -17.73
N GLN A 120 -2.02 -6.89 -16.83
CA GLN A 120 -2.13 -5.45 -17.11
C GLN A 120 -1.01 -4.69 -16.40
N SER A 121 -0.40 -3.73 -17.10
CA SER A 121 0.66 -2.90 -16.54
C SER A 121 0.76 -1.56 -17.25
N GLN A 122 0.99 -0.50 -16.49
CA GLN A 122 1.30 0.83 -17.03
C GLN A 122 2.78 1.21 -16.84
N GLU A 123 3.61 0.25 -16.44
CA GLU A 123 5.02 0.47 -16.13
C GLU A 123 5.80 1.08 -17.30
N THR A 124 6.88 1.78 -16.98
CA THR A 124 7.68 2.49 -18.00
C THR A 124 8.29 1.49 -18.99
N PRO A 125 8.01 1.61 -20.32
CA PRO A 125 8.54 0.69 -21.33
C PRO A 125 10.06 0.65 -21.34
N GLY A 126 10.64 -0.55 -21.36
CA GLY A 126 12.10 -0.77 -21.35
C GLY A 126 12.77 -0.56 -19.99
N LEU A 127 11.98 -0.32 -18.94
CA LEU A 127 12.45 -0.26 -17.56
C LEU A 127 11.55 -1.12 -16.67
N GLY A 128 10.45 -0.56 -16.17
CA GLY A 128 9.49 -1.27 -15.33
C GLY A 128 8.79 -2.41 -16.05
N SER A 129 8.53 -2.26 -17.35
CA SER A 129 7.85 -3.30 -18.14
C SER A 129 8.63 -4.61 -18.25
N LEU A 130 9.93 -4.60 -17.94
CA LEU A 130 10.78 -5.79 -17.97
C LEU A 130 10.39 -6.82 -16.91
N VAL A 131 9.61 -6.45 -15.89
CA VAL A 131 9.05 -7.41 -14.93
C VAL A 131 8.02 -8.37 -15.56
N ALA A 132 7.50 -8.04 -16.75
CA ALA A 132 6.62 -8.94 -17.50
C ALA A 132 7.40 -9.97 -18.34
N GLU A 133 8.73 -9.84 -18.46
CA GLU A 133 9.53 -10.77 -19.25
C GLU A 133 9.76 -12.08 -18.49
N ASP A 134 9.82 -13.18 -19.25
CA ASP A 134 10.04 -14.54 -18.73
C ASP A 134 11.21 -14.60 -17.74
N LYS A 135 12.29 -13.86 -18.01
CA LYS A 135 13.48 -13.82 -17.15
C LYS A 135 13.15 -13.43 -15.70
N PHE A 136 12.21 -12.51 -15.50
CA PHE A 136 11.81 -12.09 -14.16
C PHE A 136 10.66 -12.95 -13.64
N ILE A 137 9.56 -13.07 -14.40
CA ILE A 137 8.32 -13.66 -13.90
C ILE A 137 8.42 -15.18 -13.64
N SER A 138 9.28 -15.89 -14.38
CA SER A 138 9.50 -17.33 -14.15
C SER A 138 10.20 -17.66 -12.83
N GLN A 139 10.76 -16.66 -12.13
CA GLN A 139 11.34 -16.86 -10.80
C GLN A 139 10.30 -17.36 -9.77
N PHE A 140 9.01 -17.09 -10.00
CA PHE A 140 7.91 -17.54 -9.14
C PHE A 140 7.38 -18.94 -9.49
N THR A 141 7.80 -19.53 -10.62
CA THR A 141 7.26 -20.80 -11.10
C THR A 141 7.66 -21.97 -10.19
N ASN A 142 6.68 -22.78 -9.80
CA ASN A 142 6.84 -23.97 -8.95
C ASN A 142 7.57 -23.69 -7.63
N LYS A 143 7.25 -22.57 -6.99
CA LYS A 143 7.87 -22.15 -5.72
C LYS A 143 7.02 -22.54 -4.52
N THR A 144 7.69 -23.03 -3.48
CA THR A 144 7.08 -23.27 -2.18
C THR A 144 6.86 -21.97 -1.42
N THR A 145 5.83 -21.95 -0.58
CA THR A 145 5.34 -20.73 0.08
C THR A 145 5.49 -20.77 1.59
N GLU A 146 6.40 -21.58 2.13
CA GLU A 146 6.67 -21.65 3.58
C GLU A 146 7.09 -20.29 4.18
N ALA A 147 7.69 -19.43 3.36
CA ALA A 147 8.01 -18.04 3.67
C ALA A 147 7.65 -17.14 2.48
N PRO A 148 7.39 -15.84 2.71
CA PRO A 148 7.07 -14.89 1.64
C PRO A 148 8.24 -14.71 0.68
N PHE A 149 7.93 -14.33 -0.56
CA PHE A 149 8.94 -13.95 -1.54
C PHE A 149 9.54 -12.58 -1.21
N GLU A 150 10.86 -12.51 -1.22
CA GLU A 150 11.62 -11.29 -0.94
C GLU A 150 12.41 -10.85 -2.17
N VAL A 151 12.30 -9.58 -2.56
CA VAL A 151 13.05 -9.08 -3.71
C VAL A 151 14.43 -8.62 -3.29
N VAL A 152 15.46 -9.19 -3.91
CA VAL A 152 16.87 -8.86 -3.67
C VAL A 152 17.50 -8.17 -4.87
N LYS A 153 18.41 -7.23 -4.60
CA LYS A 153 19.19 -6.54 -5.66
C LYS A 153 20.45 -7.31 -6.07
N ALA A 154 20.87 -8.27 -5.25
CA ALA A 154 21.96 -9.19 -5.54
C ALA A 154 21.41 -10.47 -6.18
N SER A 155 22.30 -11.42 -6.49
CA SER A 155 21.86 -12.74 -6.91
C SER A 155 21.11 -13.44 -5.78
N ALA A 156 20.03 -14.13 -6.13
CA ALA A 156 19.26 -14.90 -5.18
C ALA A 156 20.11 -16.02 -4.56
N SER A 157 20.01 -16.15 -3.26
CA SER A 157 20.74 -17.10 -2.41
C SER A 157 19.81 -18.15 -1.80
N THR A 158 18.51 -17.88 -1.78
CA THR A 158 17.46 -18.79 -1.31
C THR A 158 16.39 -18.96 -2.39
N ASP A 159 15.49 -19.94 -2.21
CA ASP A 159 14.38 -20.13 -3.12
C ASP A 159 13.30 -19.06 -3.01
N GLN A 160 13.24 -18.33 -1.90
CA GLN A 160 12.27 -17.25 -1.65
C GLN A 160 12.77 -15.89 -2.15
N GLU A 161 14.06 -15.78 -2.47
CA GLU A 161 14.65 -14.58 -3.01
C GLU A 161 14.38 -14.45 -4.52
N ILE A 162 13.84 -13.30 -4.92
CA ILE A 162 13.55 -12.93 -6.30
C ILE A 162 14.52 -11.83 -6.73
N GLU A 163 15.31 -12.09 -7.76
CA GLU A 163 16.25 -11.09 -8.28
C GLU A 163 15.47 -9.93 -8.92
N ALA A 164 15.70 -8.73 -8.41
CA ALA A 164 15.11 -7.51 -8.94
C ALA A 164 15.57 -7.26 -10.38
N VAL A 165 14.66 -6.74 -11.21
CA VAL A 165 15.07 -6.15 -12.49
C VAL A 165 15.89 -4.89 -12.22
N SER A 166 17.11 -4.86 -12.74
CA SER A 166 18.00 -3.69 -12.63
C SER A 166 17.33 -2.43 -13.17
N GLY A 167 17.18 -1.41 -12.31
CA GLY A 167 16.53 -0.14 -12.63
C GLY A 167 14.99 -0.15 -12.51
N ALA A 168 14.39 -1.29 -12.21
CA ALA A 168 12.95 -1.48 -12.04
C ALA A 168 12.63 -2.17 -10.71
N THR A 169 13.34 -1.76 -9.65
CA THR A 169 13.21 -2.34 -8.31
C THR A 169 11.78 -2.21 -7.76
N VAL A 170 11.17 -1.02 -7.88
CA VAL A 170 9.79 -0.76 -7.40
C VAL A 170 8.79 -1.70 -8.09
N SER A 171 8.88 -1.82 -9.41
CA SER A 171 8.03 -2.73 -10.20
C SER A 171 8.26 -4.19 -9.81
N SER A 172 9.51 -4.57 -9.50
CA SER A 172 9.87 -5.93 -9.08
C SER A 172 9.24 -6.29 -7.72
N PHE A 173 9.34 -5.38 -6.74
CA PHE A 173 8.69 -5.51 -5.44
C PHE A 173 7.17 -5.62 -5.57
N ALA A 174 6.55 -4.79 -6.40
CA ALA A 174 5.11 -4.84 -6.60
C ALA A 174 4.64 -6.20 -7.12
N VAL A 175 5.35 -6.81 -8.09
CA VAL A 175 5.00 -8.16 -8.57
C VAL A 175 5.15 -9.20 -7.47
N ALA A 176 6.25 -9.19 -6.71
CA ALA A 176 6.44 -10.13 -5.60
C ALA A 176 5.36 -9.97 -4.53
N ASN A 177 4.99 -8.72 -4.20
CA ASN A 177 3.89 -8.42 -3.29
C ASN A 177 2.56 -8.98 -3.80
N ALA A 178 2.24 -8.79 -5.08
CA ALA A 178 1.02 -9.33 -5.69
C ALA A 178 0.93 -10.86 -5.57
N VAL A 179 2.06 -11.55 -5.70
CA VAL A 179 2.15 -13.01 -5.51
C VAL A 179 1.96 -13.38 -4.03
N ASN A 180 2.65 -12.69 -3.11
CA ASN A 180 2.51 -12.92 -1.67
C ASN A 180 1.07 -12.70 -1.17
N ILE A 181 0.38 -11.66 -1.64
CA ILE A 181 -1.03 -11.40 -1.33
C ILE A 181 -1.91 -12.58 -1.73
N ALA A 182 -1.76 -13.09 -2.96
CA ALA A 182 -2.53 -14.24 -3.43
C ALA A 182 -2.26 -15.50 -2.61
N VAL A 183 -1.01 -15.77 -2.27
CA VAL A 183 -0.59 -16.90 -1.44
C VAL A 183 -1.15 -16.80 -0.02
N ASN A 184 -1.04 -15.63 0.60
CA ASN A 184 -1.55 -15.41 1.96
C ASN A 184 -3.06 -15.58 2.00
N PHE A 185 -3.77 -14.98 1.04
CA PHE A 185 -5.21 -15.16 0.92
C PHE A 185 -5.59 -16.63 0.76
N HIS A 186 -4.88 -17.38 -0.10
CA HIS A 186 -5.12 -18.80 -0.31
C HIS A 186 -4.96 -19.61 0.98
N LYS A 187 -3.84 -19.40 1.69
CA LYS A 187 -3.56 -20.09 2.95
C LYS A 187 -4.64 -19.83 4.00
N GLU A 188 -5.02 -18.58 4.18
CA GLU A 188 -6.03 -18.18 5.16
C GLU A 188 -7.43 -18.69 4.79
N ASN A 189 -7.86 -18.46 3.56
CA ASN A 189 -9.27 -18.61 3.18
C ASN A 189 -9.59 -19.96 2.52
N ILE A 190 -8.60 -20.65 1.95
CA ILE A 190 -8.78 -21.97 1.32
C ILE A 190 -8.24 -23.08 2.22
N LEU A 191 -7.03 -22.92 2.75
CA LEU A 191 -6.40 -23.94 3.59
C LEU A 191 -6.79 -23.84 5.08
N GLY A 192 -7.29 -22.68 5.50
CA GLY A 192 -7.60 -22.42 6.91
C GLY A 192 -6.36 -22.35 7.79
N GLU A 193 -5.21 -22.03 7.21
CA GLU A 193 -3.98 -21.77 7.96
C GLU A 193 -4.07 -20.40 8.64
N GLU A 194 -3.59 -20.32 9.88
CA GLU A 194 -3.31 -19.01 10.47
C GLU A 194 -2.12 -18.39 9.74
N VAL A 195 -2.43 -17.50 8.78
CA VAL A 195 -1.44 -16.58 8.26
C VAL A 195 -1.28 -15.49 9.31
N ALA A 196 -0.06 -15.21 9.75
CA ALA A 196 0.19 -14.10 10.65
C ALA A 196 -0.32 -12.83 9.98
N GLU A 197 -1.37 -12.21 10.54
CA GLU A 197 -1.73 -10.84 10.17
C GLU A 197 -0.48 -9.98 10.34
N GLU A 198 -0.28 -9.04 9.42
CA GLU A 198 0.69 -7.98 9.62
C GLU A 198 0.22 -7.16 10.84
N VAL A 199 0.79 -7.46 12.00
CA VAL A 199 0.45 -6.77 13.24
C VAL A 199 1.04 -5.38 13.15
N LYS A 200 0.19 -4.40 12.79
CA LYS A 200 0.56 -2.99 12.83
C LYS A 200 1.04 -2.65 14.24
N PRO A 201 2.18 -1.97 14.39
CA PRO A 201 2.73 -1.74 15.70
C PRO A 201 1.88 -0.69 16.43
N GLU A 202 1.39 -1.05 17.61
CA GLU A 202 0.64 -0.15 18.46
C GLU A 202 1.56 0.58 19.45
N PRO A 203 1.37 1.89 19.70
CA PRO A 203 2.14 2.60 20.70
C PRO A 203 1.80 2.09 22.11
N THR A 204 2.85 1.85 22.88
CA THR A 204 2.81 1.46 24.29
C THR A 204 3.72 2.40 25.08
N ILE A 205 3.59 2.44 26.40
CA ILE A 205 4.51 3.19 27.26
C ILE A 205 5.97 2.78 26.97
N GLU A 206 6.23 1.48 26.80
CA GLU A 206 7.57 0.93 26.60
C GLU A 206 8.16 1.31 25.24
N ASN A 207 7.47 1.05 24.13
CA ASN A 207 8.02 1.34 22.80
C ASN A 207 8.06 2.85 22.52
N MET A 208 7.17 3.65 23.12
CA MET A 208 7.22 5.11 23.03
C MET A 208 8.21 5.74 24.01
N LYS A 209 8.87 4.92 24.85
CA LYS A 209 9.85 5.36 25.86
C LYS A 209 9.31 6.46 26.77
N LEU A 210 8.02 6.38 27.10
CA LEU A 210 7.36 7.33 27.99
C LEU A 210 7.46 6.85 29.44
N THR A 211 7.33 7.80 30.37
CA THR A 211 7.11 7.46 31.79
C THR A 211 5.60 7.29 32.01
N GLY A 212 5.15 6.27 32.73
CA GLY A 212 3.73 6.05 33.03
C GLY A 212 3.37 4.58 33.15
N ASP A 213 2.09 4.31 33.41
CA ASP A 213 1.50 2.98 33.54
C ASP A 213 0.52 2.69 32.40
N THR A 214 -0.24 3.70 31.95
CA THR A 214 -1.30 3.55 30.94
C THR A 214 -1.24 4.64 29.87
N LEU A 215 -1.72 4.29 28.67
CA LEU A 215 -2.09 5.25 27.62
C LEU A 215 -3.62 5.30 27.56
N GLU A 216 -4.18 6.49 27.70
CA GLU A 216 -5.62 6.72 27.64
C GLU A 216 -5.93 7.73 26.53
N GLU A 217 -6.81 7.37 25.60
CA GLU A 217 -7.26 8.27 24.55
C GLU A 217 -7.96 9.49 25.14
N ILE A 218 -7.65 10.67 24.60
CA ILE A 218 -8.27 11.94 24.99
C ILE A 218 -8.88 12.64 23.77
N ASP A 219 -9.98 13.35 24.00
CA ASP A 219 -10.66 14.11 22.95
C ASP A 219 -9.74 15.21 22.36
N GLY A 220 -9.66 15.27 21.04
CA GLY A 220 -8.81 16.23 20.33
C GLY A 220 -9.08 16.27 18.82
N GLU A 221 -8.46 17.23 18.12
CA GLU A 221 -8.50 17.30 16.65
C GLU A 221 -7.68 16.18 15.99
N MET A 222 -6.59 15.78 16.64
CA MET A 222 -5.81 14.61 16.26
C MET A 222 -5.94 13.54 17.32
N MET A 223 -5.95 12.27 16.89
CA MET A 223 -5.97 11.13 17.78
C MET A 223 -4.76 11.20 18.74
N THR A 224 -5.06 11.27 20.03
CA THR A 224 -4.08 11.57 21.06
C THR A 224 -4.31 10.68 22.27
N PHE A 225 -3.23 10.15 22.83
CA PHE A 225 -3.25 9.40 24.07
C PHE A 225 -2.44 10.13 25.13
N ALA A 226 -2.98 10.27 26.33
CA ALA A 226 -2.24 10.74 27.49
C ALA A 226 -1.53 9.55 28.17
N ALA A 227 -0.22 9.64 28.35
CA ALA A 227 0.52 8.74 29.23
C ALA A 227 0.28 9.17 30.68
N LYS A 228 -0.13 8.23 31.54
CA LYS A 228 -0.47 8.50 32.93
C LYS A 228 0.26 7.61 33.91
N SER A 229 0.69 8.20 35.02
CA SER A 229 1.13 7.50 36.24
C SER A 229 0.09 7.77 37.33
N GLY A 230 -0.88 6.88 37.50
CA GLY A 230 -2.09 7.17 38.27
C GLY A 230 -2.95 8.24 37.59
N GLU A 231 -3.23 9.37 38.27
CA GLU A 231 -3.99 10.49 37.70
C GLU A 231 -3.10 11.56 37.02
N GLU A 232 -1.78 11.49 37.22
CA GLU A 232 -0.84 12.47 36.66
C GLU A 232 -0.53 12.14 35.20
N ILE A 233 -0.67 13.14 34.32
CA ILE A 233 -0.23 13.04 32.93
C ILE A 233 1.27 13.30 32.87
N THR A 234 2.01 12.33 32.34
CA THR A 234 3.48 12.34 32.25
C THR A 234 3.98 12.56 30.83
N GLY A 235 3.10 12.40 29.83
CA GLY A 235 3.43 12.55 28.43
C GLY A 235 2.22 12.40 27.53
N TYR A 236 2.45 12.51 26.22
CA TYR A 236 1.42 12.30 25.20
C TYR A 236 1.95 11.48 24.04
N VAL A 237 1.07 10.76 23.37
CA VAL A 237 1.29 10.17 22.05
C VAL A 237 0.30 10.83 21.09
N VAL A 238 0.79 11.48 20.04
CA VAL A 238 -0.05 12.14 19.03
C VAL A 238 0.13 11.44 17.70
N TYR A 239 -0.98 11.06 17.07
CA TYR A 239 -0.98 10.51 15.73
C TYR A 239 -1.07 11.63 14.70
N ALA A 240 -0.26 11.51 13.64
CA ALA A 240 -0.31 12.41 12.52
C ALA A 240 -0.03 11.67 11.21
N GLU A 241 -0.58 12.20 10.14
CA GLU A 241 -0.50 11.61 8.81
C GLU A 241 0.10 12.57 7.79
N ASN A 242 0.88 12.02 6.87
CA ASN A 242 1.29 12.72 5.67
C ASN A 242 1.50 11.75 4.50
N PRO A 243 1.17 12.15 3.27
CA PRO A 243 1.57 11.41 2.07
C PRO A 243 3.07 11.10 2.03
N GLY A 244 3.39 9.83 1.73
CA GLY A 244 4.73 9.39 1.36
C GLY A 244 4.90 9.36 -0.17
N TYR A 245 5.43 8.26 -0.69
CA TYR A 245 5.48 7.98 -2.12
C TYR A 245 4.06 7.84 -2.72
N TYR A 246 3.15 7.19 -2.00
CA TYR A 246 1.77 6.96 -2.45
C TYR A 246 0.78 7.95 -1.78
N PRO A 247 0.24 8.95 -2.50
CA PRO A 247 -0.54 10.01 -1.88
C PRO A 247 -1.90 9.57 -1.33
N GLU A 248 -2.48 8.51 -1.89
CA GLU A 248 -3.81 8.00 -1.50
C GLU A 248 -3.76 7.16 -0.21
N MET A 249 -2.57 6.75 0.22
CA MET A 249 -2.34 5.94 1.42
C MET A 249 -1.24 6.59 2.27
N PRO A 250 -1.59 7.54 3.14
CA PRO A 250 -0.61 8.32 3.89
C PRO A 250 0.14 7.45 4.92
N ILE A 251 1.36 7.91 5.25
CA ILE A 251 2.13 7.37 6.37
C ILE A 251 1.51 7.93 7.66
N THR A 252 1.13 7.05 8.57
CA THR A 252 0.64 7.38 9.90
C THR A 252 1.76 7.18 10.92
N VAL A 253 2.09 8.24 11.65
CA VAL A 253 3.14 8.26 12.66
C VAL A 253 2.54 8.60 14.02
N ALA A 254 2.83 7.78 15.02
CA ALA A 254 2.62 8.11 16.42
C ALA A 254 3.89 8.75 17.00
N VAL A 255 3.75 9.94 17.60
CA VAL A 255 4.88 10.71 18.16
C VAL A 255 4.70 10.86 19.67
N GLY A 256 5.69 10.39 20.42
CA GLY A 256 5.74 10.44 21.87
C GLY A 256 6.38 11.72 22.37
N PHE A 257 5.74 12.40 23.31
CA PHE A 257 6.21 13.62 23.96
C PHE A 257 6.30 13.40 25.46
N ASP A 258 7.50 13.60 26.03
CA ASP A 258 7.73 13.50 27.46
C ASP A 258 7.64 14.90 28.11
N LEU A 259 6.77 15.06 29.11
CA LEU A 259 6.55 16.34 29.78
C LEU A 259 7.65 16.69 30.78
N ALA A 260 8.37 15.71 31.31
CA ALA A 260 9.42 15.94 32.30
C ALA A 260 10.70 16.48 31.63
N THR A 261 11.04 15.96 30.44
CA THR A 261 12.22 16.40 29.69
C THR A 261 11.91 17.45 28.62
N ASP A 262 10.63 17.63 28.27
CA ASP A 262 10.17 18.50 27.19
C ASP A 262 10.81 18.16 25.83
N THR A 263 10.83 16.86 25.53
CA THR A 263 11.44 16.29 24.32
C THR A 263 10.53 15.29 23.66
N ILE A 264 10.82 14.99 22.40
CA ILE A 264 10.28 13.81 21.70
C ILE A 264 10.90 12.57 22.35
N SER A 265 10.09 11.68 22.94
CA SER A 265 10.56 10.45 23.59
C SER A 265 10.91 9.38 22.56
N ASN A 266 10.01 9.14 21.60
CA ASN A 266 10.19 8.27 20.45
C ASN A 266 9.14 8.56 19.35
N ILE A 267 9.30 7.93 18.19
CA ILE A 267 8.25 7.81 17.17
C ILE A 267 7.96 6.34 16.86
N LEU A 268 6.80 6.08 16.29
CA LEU A 268 6.42 4.79 15.74
C LEU A 268 5.67 5.00 14.42
N ILE A 269 6.11 4.33 13.35
CA ILE A 269 5.34 4.25 12.10
C ILE A 269 4.26 3.20 12.32
N VAL A 270 3.00 3.61 12.39
CA VAL A 270 1.88 2.72 12.73
C VAL A 270 1.25 2.13 11.47
N ASN A 271 1.25 2.89 10.39
CA ASN A 271 0.70 2.47 9.11
C ASN A 271 1.45 3.16 7.97
N GLN A 272 1.78 2.40 6.93
CA GLN A 272 2.37 2.91 5.70
C GLN A 272 2.11 1.93 4.57
N ASN A 273 2.17 2.41 3.33
CA ASN A 273 2.09 1.57 2.13
C ASN A 273 3.24 1.90 1.16
N GLU A 274 4.37 2.33 1.70
CA GLU A 274 5.58 2.58 0.94
C GLU A 274 6.13 1.27 0.33
N THR A 275 6.95 1.41 -0.70
CA THR A 275 7.52 0.23 -1.36
C THR A 275 8.46 -0.50 -0.39
N ALA A 276 8.19 -1.79 -0.14
CA ALA A 276 9.03 -2.65 0.67
C ALA A 276 10.50 -2.64 0.22
N GLY A 277 11.44 -2.66 1.17
CA GLY A 277 12.88 -2.55 0.96
C GLY A 277 13.38 -1.22 0.36
N ILE A 278 12.54 -0.18 0.33
CA ILE A 278 12.89 1.14 -0.20
C ILE A 278 12.38 2.24 0.72
N GLY A 279 11.07 2.31 0.91
CA GLY A 279 10.42 3.39 1.64
C GLY A 279 10.00 3.00 3.05
N ASP A 280 9.67 1.72 3.25
CA ASP A 280 9.40 1.05 4.54
C ASP A 280 10.58 1.10 5.52
N VAL A 281 11.80 1.39 5.07
CA VAL A 281 12.98 1.58 5.94
C VAL A 281 12.79 2.67 7.01
N ILE A 282 11.75 3.49 6.90
CA ILE A 282 11.31 4.40 7.98
C ILE A 282 10.81 3.68 9.24
N GLU A 283 10.50 2.38 9.14
CA GLU A 283 10.12 1.52 10.26
C GLU A 283 11.32 0.97 11.03
N GLU A 284 12.53 1.05 10.46
CA GLU A 284 13.74 0.56 11.13
C GLU A 284 14.07 1.38 12.39
N ASP A 285 14.59 0.70 13.42
CA ASP A 285 15.02 1.32 14.68
C ASP A 285 15.97 2.51 14.48
N GLY A 286 16.77 2.48 13.42
CA GLY A 286 17.69 3.55 13.07
C GLY A 286 16.99 4.85 12.67
N PHE A 287 15.79 4.79 12.09
CA PHE A 287 15.01 5.97 11.73
C PHE A 287 14.37 6.61 12.96
N SER A 288 13.71 5.81 13.82
CA SER A 288 13.07 6.32 15.04
C SER A 288 14.08 6.95 16.01
N ALA A 289 15.29 6.38 16.09
CA ALA A 289 16.39 6.91 16.90
C ALA A 289 16.82 8.35 16.52
N LEU A 290 16.51 8.84 15.32
CA LEU A 290 16.82 10.21 14.90
C LEU A 290 16.04 11.27 15.70
N PHE A 291 14.90 10.89 16.27
CA PHE A 291 13.96 11.79 16.95
C PHE A 291 14.04 11.72 18.48
N GLN A 292 14.59 10.64 19.02
CA GLN A 292 14.65 10.42 20.47
C GLN A 292 15.49 11.51 21.17
N GLY A 293 14.90 12.16 22.17
CA GLY A 293 15.52 13.23 22.96
C GLY A 293 15.65 14.57 22.21
N LYS A 294 15.06 14.70 21.01
CA LYS A 294 15.03 15.99 20.30
C LYS A 294 14.05 16.96 20.96
N GLU A 295 14.36 18.24 20.87
CA GLU A 295 13.46 19.31 21.31
C GLU A 295 12.14 19.24 20.53
N THR A 296 11.04 19.64 21.16
CA THR A 296 9.70 19.68 20.55
C THR A 296 9.53 20.90 19.64
N ILE A 297 10.46 21.11 18.72
CA ILE A 297 10.40 22.11 17.65
C ILE A 297 10.36 21.39 16.29
N PRO A 298 9.84 22.03 15.22
CA PRO A 298 9.87 21.42 13.90
C PRO A 298 11.28 20.96 13.51
N GLN A 299 11.41 19.69 13.13
CA GLN A 299 12.66 19.06 12.76
C GLN A 299 12.95 19.29 11.28
N ASP A 300 14.22 19.57 10.96
CA ASP A 300 14.68 19.62 9.57
C ASP A 300 14.60 18.24 8.93
N ILE A 301 14.05 18.17 7.72
CA ILE A 301 13.92 16.93 6.97
C ILE A 301 15.30 16.35 6.69
N GLN A 302 15.54 15.12 7.16
CA GLN A 302 16.70 14.33 6.80
C GLN A 302 16.25 13.13 5.97
N ILE A 303 16.93 12.92 4.84
CA ILE A 303 16.61 11.80 3.97
C ILE A 303 17.28 10.54 4.50
N TYR A 304 16.48 9.55 4.89
CA TYR A 304 16.96 8.20 5.16
C TYR A 304 17.30 7.51 3.84
N SER A 305 18.44 6.81 3.80
CA SER A 305 19.05 6.36 2.54
C SER A 305 18.10 5.51 1.71
N GLY A 306 17.71 6.00 0.52
CA GLY A 306 16.84 5.29 -0.41
C GLY A 306 15.35 5.60 -0.26
N ALA A 307 14.95 6.31 0.80
CA ALA A 307 13.56 6.54 1.20
C ALA A 307 13.17 8.02 1.15
N THR A 308 13.47 8.72 0.05
CA THR A 308 13.33 10.19 -0.01
C THR A 308 11.91 10.66 0.33
N LEU A 309 10.90 10.11 -0.36
CA LEU A 309 9.51 10.55 -0.19
C LEU A 309 8.92 10.04 1.13
N SER A 310 9.27 8.82 1.54
CA SER A 310 8.87 8.23 2.81
C SER A 310 9.43 9.00 4.01
N SER A 311 10.70 9.40 3.93
CA SER A 311 11.35 10.27 4.92
C SER A 311 10.66 11.62 4.97
N GLU A 312 10.47 12.28 3.82
CA GLU A 312 9.82 13.59 3.78
C GLU A 312 8.39 13.56 4.34
N GLY A 313 7.61 12.55 3.98
CA GLY A 313 6.27 12.31 4.52
C GLY A 313 6.29 12.12 6.04
N SER A 314 7.15 11.24 6.53
CA SER A 314 7.31 10.98 7.97
C SER A 314 7.70 12.25 8.74
N TYR A 315 8.70 13.00 8.28
CA TYR A 315 9.11 14.26 8.92
C TYR A 315 7.98 15.30 8.93
N LYS A 316 7.18 15.39 7.87
CA LYS A 316 6.01 16.30 7.84
C LYS A 316 4.91 15.85 8.79
N ALA A 317 4.62 14.55 8.90
CA ALA A 317 3.69 14.02 9.88
C ALA A 317 4.17 14.33 11.31
N ILE A 318 5.45 14.09 11.59
CA ILE A 318 6.07 14.38 12.89
C ILE A 318 6.00 15.86 13.24
N ASN A 319 6.31 16.75 12.29
CA ASN A 319 6.22 18.19 12.50
C ASN A 319 4.78 18.67 12.74
N LYS A 320 3.80 18.04 12.10
CA LYS A 320 2.37 18.29 12.36
C LYS A 320 1.98 17.88 13.79
N ALA A 321 2.46 16.73 14.27
CA ALA A 321 2.25 16.29 15.64
C ALA A 321 2.92 17.24 16.66
N ILE A 322 4.15 17.68 16.39
CA ILE A 322 4.88 18.65 17.23
C ILE A 322 4.13 19.98 17.35
N GLU A 323 3.64 20.52 16.22
CA GLU A 323 2.88 21.76 16.19
C GLU A 323 1.63 21.66 17.08
N TYR A 324 0.86 20.59 16.92
CA TYR A 324 -0.34 20.35 17.72
C TYR A 324 -0.04 20.15 19.20
N TYR A 325 1.00 19.37 19.54
CA TYR A 325 1.42 19.18 20.93
C TYR A 325 1.74 20.53 21.59
N ASN A 326 2.53 21.38 20.93
CA ASN A 326 2.92 22.68 21.49
C ASN A 326 1.75 23.66 21.63
N VAL A 327 0.85 23.69 20.64
CA VAL A 327 -0.27 24.66 20.61
C VAL A 327 -1.39 24.21 21.54
N THR A 328 -1.74 22.93 21.53
CA THR A 328 -2.97 22.41 22.12
C THR A 328 -2.75 21.70 23.45
N LEU A 329 -1.71 20.87 23.59
CA LEU A 329 -1.55 19.96 24.72
C LEU A 329 -0.67 20.54 25.83
N LYS A 330 0.48 21.10 25.47
CA LYS A 330 1.42 21.72 26.40
C LYS A 330 0.92 23.07 26.94
N GLY A 331 -0.05 23.67 26.25
CA GLY A 331 -0.49 25.05 26.46
C GLY A 331 0.52 26.01 25.85
N GLY A 332 0.18 26.59 24.69
CA GLY A 332 1.05 27.55 24.00
C GLY A 332 1.34 28.79 24.86
N ASN A 333 2.58 29.28 24.78
CA ASN A 333 2.90 30.68 25.15
C ASN A 333 2.32 31.65 24.11
#